data_AF-A0A4U9ZSZ4-F1
#
_entry.id   AF-A0A4U9ZSZ4-F1
#
_cell.length_a   1.000
_cell.length_b   1.000
_cell.length_c   1.000
_cell.angle_alpha   90.00
_cell.angle_beta   90.00
_cell.angle_gamma   90.00
#
_symmetry.space_group_name_H-M   'P 1'
#
loop_
_entity.id
_entity.type
_entity.pdbx_description
1 polymer ?
#
loop_
_entity_poly.entity_id
_entity_poly.type
_entity_poly.pdbx_seq_one_letter_code
_entity_poly.pdbx_strand_id
1 'polypeptide(L)'
;MTSKRELVFRAIRGEEVERVPVGFWFHFVTLEEKGQGLNNPRIFQKSVEGHRKYVERIHPDFVKIMSDGFFIYPSNVYGPSVASIQELASIESIGENHP
;
A
#
# COMPACT_ATOMS: atom_id res chain seq x y z
N MET A 1 -24.46 18.14 -1.33
CA MET A 1 -23.03 18.21 -1.69
C MET A 1 -22.58 16.83 -2.15
N THR A 2 -21.81 16.74 -3.23
CA THR A 2 -21.14 15.50 -3.66
C THR A 2 -20.24 14.97 -2.54
N SER A 3 -20.21 13.66 -2.32
CA SER A 3 -19.26 13.08 -1.37
C SER A 3 -17.84 13.05 -1.95
N LYS A 4 -16.80 13.00 -1.12
CA LYS A 4 -15.41 12.81 -1.59
C LYS A 4 -15.25 11.58 -2.48
N ARG A 5 -15.92 10.48 -2.10
CA ARG A 5 -15.93 9.23 -2.89
C ARG A 5 -16.50 9.45 -4.28
N GLU A 6 -17.65 10.12 -4.36
CA GLU A 6 -18.31 10.39 -5.64
C GLU A 6 -17.46 11.35 -6.50
N LEU A 7 -16.93 12.42 -5.91
CA LEU A 7 -16.02 13.34 -6.58
C LEU A 7 -14.82 12.60 -7.23
N VAL A 8 -14.17 11.72 -6.47
CA VAL A 8 -13.00 10.95 -6.94
C VAL A 8 -13.37 10.00 -8.07
N PHE A 9 -14.47 9.25 -7.96
CA PHE A 9 -14.85 8.31 -9.00
C PHE A 9 -15.29 8.99 -10.30
N ARG A 10 -16.04 10.10 -10.21
CA ARG A 10 -16.42 10.89 -11.39
C ARG A 10 -15.19 11.44 -12.11
N ALA A 11 -14.23 11.98 -11.35
CA ALA A 11 -12.97 12.46 -11.92
C ALA A 11 -12.17 11.33 -12.62
N ILE A 12 -12.06 10.14 -12.00
CA ILE A 12 -11.39 8.98 -12.59
C ILE A 12 -12.10 8.52 -13.88
N ARG A 13 -13.42 8.62 -13.94
CA ARG A 13 -14.23 8.30 -15.14
C ARG A 13 -14.18 9.38 -16.22
N GLY A 14 -13.48 10.50 -15.99
CA GLY A 14 -13.37 11.60 -16.94
C GLY A 14 -14.63 12.46 -17.03
N GLU A 15 -15.51 12.41 -16.02
CA GLU A 15 -16.68 13.27 -15.95
C GLU A 15 -16.31 14.70 -15.51
N GLU A 16 -17.15 15.68 -15.84
CA GLU A 16 -17.04 17.03 -15.28
C GLU A 16 -17.25 16.98 -13.76
N VAL A 17 -16.37 17.66 -13.01
CA VAL A 17 -16.41 17.71 -11.54
C VAL A 17 -16.23 19.14 -11.06
N GLU A 18 -16.82 19.42 -9.89
CA GLU A 18 -16.86 20.77 -9.31
C GLU A 18 -15.49 21.30 -8.86
N ARG A 19 -14.49 20.42 -8.71
CA ARG A 19 -13.09 20.76 -8.43
C ARG A 19 -12.18 19.56 -8.69
N VAL A 20 -10.88 19.79 -8.77
CA VAL A 20 -9.87 18.72 -8.84
C VAL A 20 -9.79 17.97 -7.51
N PRO A 21 -9.95 16.62 -7.48
CA PRO A 21 -9.70 15.83 -6.28
C PRO A 21 -8.20 15.71 -5.99
N VAL A 22 -7.81 15.76 -4.72
CA VAL A 22 -6.40 15.78 -4.29
C VAL A 22 -6.09 14.65 -3.31
N GLY A 23 -4.98 13.96 -3.57
CA GLY A 23 -4.36 12.97 -2.69
C GLY A 23 -2.85 12.92 -2.95
N PHE A 24 -2.07 12.64 -1.92
CA PHE A 24 -0.62 12.55 -1.98
C PHE A 24 -0.14 11.18 -1.49
N TRP A 25 0.99 10.73 -2.02
CA TRP A 25 1.56 9.44 -1.68
C TRP A 25 2.76 9.65 -0.77
N PHE A 26 2.79 8.96 0.37
CA PHE A 26 3.84 9.08 1.35
C PHE A 26 4.41 7.73 1.74
N HIS A 27 5.72 7.63 1.83
CA HIS A 27 6.37 6.53 2.52
C HIS A 27 6.41 6.87 4.02
N PHE A 28 5.85 6.01 4.87
CA PHE A 28 5.84 6.22 6.32
C PHE A 28 6.91 5.41 7.05
N VAL A 29 7.56 4.49 6.35
CA VAL A 29 8.66 3.66 6.84
C VAL A 29 9.94 4.03 6.10
N THR A 30 11.09 3.81 6.72
CA THR A 30 12.39 4.07 6.09
C THR A 30 12.69 3.02 5.03
N LEU A 31 13.76 3.22 4.25
CA LEU A 31 14.18 2.24 3.24
C LEU A 31 14.53 0.89 3.87
N GLU A 32 15.17 0.91 5.03
CA GLU A 32 15.60 -0.26 5.80
C GLU A 32 14.42 -1.03 6.40
N GLU A 33 13.33 -0.33 6.71
CA GLU A 33 12.11 -0.91 7.27
C GLU A 33 11.19 -1.53 6.20
N LYS A 34 11.42 -1.28 4.91
CA LYS A 34 10.60 -1.84 3.82
C LYS A 34 10.65 -3.37 3.84
N GLY A 35 9.49 -4.01 3.65
CA GLY A 35 9.36 -5.47 3.64
C GLY A 35 9.49 -6.18 5.00
N GLN A 36 9.75 -5.46 6.09
CA GLN A 36 9.93 -6.05 7.42
C GLN A 36 8.64 -6.06 8.28
N GLY A 37 7.52 -5.56 7.75
CA GLY A 37 6.27 -5.34 8.45
C GLY A 37 5.55 -6.61 8.92
N LEU A 38 5.73 -7.74 8.23
CA LEU A 38 5.14 -9.03 8.63
C LEU A 38 5.69 -9.51 9.98
N ASN A 39 6.99 -9.35 10.21
CA ASN A 39 7.67 -9.85 11.41
C ASN A 39 7.93 -8.75 12.45
N ASN A 40 7.48 -7.52 12.18
CA ASN A 40 7.76 -6.36 13.02
C ASN A 40 6.51 -5.49 13.21
N PRO A 41 5.72 -5.73 14.28
CA PRO A 41 4.51 -4.97 14.57
C PRO A 41 4.74 -3.46 14.68
N ARG A 42 5.94 -3.01 15.06
CA ARG A 42 6.27 -1.58 15.13
C ARG A 42 6.21 -0.93 13.75
N ILE A 43 6.66 -1.61 12.70
CA ILE A 43 6.66 -1.09 11.32
C ILE A 43 5.23 -1.03 10.79
N PHE A 44 4.41 -2.04 11.08
CA PHE A 44 2.97 -1.99 10.80
C PHE A 44 2.31 -0.78 11.47
N GLN A 45 2.51 -0.61 12.79
CA GLN A 45 1.94 0.51 13.54
C GLN A 45 2.44 1.86 13.04
N LYS A 46 3.71 1.98 12.67
CA LYS A 46 4.27 3.19 12.05
C LYS A 46 3.55 3.55 10.75
N SER A 47 3.27 2.57 9.89
CA SER A 47 2.51 2.80 8.66
C SER A 47 1.08 3.24 8.96
N VAL A 48 0.34 2.52 9.82
CA VAL A 48 -1.04 2.87 10.20
C VAL A 48 -1.13 4.28 10.78
N GLU A 49 -0.26 4.60 11.72
CA GLU A 49 -0.21 5.90 12.40
C GLU A 49 0.17 7.04 11.44
N GLY A 50 1.08 6.77 10.49
CA GLY A 50 1.44 7.72 9.44
C GLY A 50 0.25 8.10 8.55
N HIS A 51 -0.52 7.10 8.10
CA HIS A 51 -1.75 7.34 7.33
C HIS A 51 -2.79 8.10 8.16
N ARG A 52 -2.99 7.72 9.43
CA ARG A 52 -3.93 8.39 10.33
C ARG A 52 -3.60 9.89 10.45
N LYS A 53 -2.34 10.21 10.76
CA LYS A 53 -1.85 11.60 10.83
C LYS A 53 -2.00 12.36 9.52
N TYR A 54 -1.74 11.71 8.39
CA TYR A 54 -1.93 12.31 7.07
C TYR A 54 -3.40 12.68 6.82
N VAL A 55 -4.33 11.76 7.08
CA VAL A 55 -5.77 11.99 6.91
C VAL A 55 -6.26 13.12 7.83
N GLU A 56 -5.90 13.08 9.10
CA GLU A 56 -6.32 14.06 10.10
C GLU A 56 -5.77 15.46 9.83
N ARG A 57 -4.57 15.59 9.24
CA ARG A 57 -3.95 16.89 9.00
C ARG A 57 -4.31 17.47 7.63
N ILE A 58 -4.33 16.65 6.59
CA ILE A 58 -4.45 17.11 5.21
C ILE A 58 -5.87 17.02 4.68
N HIS A 59 -6.72 16.15 5.26
CA HIS A 59 -8.09 15.93 4.81
C HIS A 59 -8.21 15.67 3.29
N PRO A 60 -7.43 14.73 2.72
CA PRO A 60 -7.43 14.47 1.28
C PRO A 60 -8.77 13.91 0.78
N ASP A 61 -8.98 13.90 -0.53
CA ASP A 61 -10.18 13.34 -1.15
C ASP A 61 -10.15 11.81 -1.23
N PHE A 62 -8.95 11.24 -1.34
CA PHE A 62 -8.71 9.82 -1.29
C PHE A 62 -7.35 9.54 -0.65
N VAL A 63 -7.20 8.33 -0.15
CA VAL A 63 -5.95 7.86 0.45
C VAL A 63 -5.48 6.65 -0.33
N LYS A 64 -4.22 6.68 -0.74
CA LYS A 64 -3.51 5.45 -1.13
C LYS A 64 -2.99 4.81 0.15
N ILE A 65 -3.37 3.56 0.42
CA ILE A 65 -2.73 2.77 1.47
C ILE A 65 -1.34 2.35 0.98
N MET A 66 -0.32 2.78 1.71
CA MET A 66 1.09 2.50 1.47
C MET A 66 1.53 1.35 2.36
N SER A 67 1.62 0.16 1.77
CA SER A 67 1.99 -1.09 2.46
C SER A 67 3.49 -1.39 2.38
N ASP A 68 4.36 -0.37 2.47
CA ASP A 68 5.82 -0.51 2.28
C ASP A 68 6.47 -1.60 3.15
N GLY A 69 5.95 -1.83 4.36
CA GLY A 69 6.37 -2.92 5.25
C GLY A 69 6.03 -4.32 4.72
N PHE A 70 5.18 -4.44 3.71
CA PHE A 70 4.62 -5.69 3.19
C PHE A 70 4.89 -5.87 1.68
N PHE A 71 5.89 -5.15 1.15
CA PHE A 71 6.24 -5.25 -0.28
C PHE A 71 6.86 -6.61 -0.65
N ILE A 72 7.45 -7.31 0.31
CA ILE A 72 8.06 -8.61 0.07
C ILE A 72 6.96 -9.66 0.16
N TYR A 73 6.76 -10.38 -0.94
CA TYR A 73 5.89 -11.54 -0.93
C TYR A 73 6.54 -12.64 -0.05
N PRO A 74 5.85 -13.15 0.98
CA PRO A 74 6.43 -14.10 1.92
C PRO A 74 6.41 -15.51 1.33
N SER A 75 7.32 -15.76 0.39
CA SER A 75 7.51 -17.10 -0.19
C SER A 75 8.78 -17.73 0.35
N ASN A 76 8.68 -19.00 0.74
CA ASN A 76 9.83 -19.86 1.04
C ASN A 76 10.51 -20.40 -0.23
N VAL A 77 9.94 -20.15 -1.41
CA VAL A 77 10.34 -20.74 -2.68
C VAL A 77 11.53 -20.02 -3.32
N TYR A 78 11.74 -18.74 -3.03
CA TYR A 78 12.90 -18.00 -3.54
C TYR A 78 13.74 -17.41 -2.40
N GLY A 79 15.05 -17.57 -2.52
CA GLY A 79 16.01 -16.86 -1.69
C GLY A 79 16.13 -15.37 -2.10
N PRO A 80 17.04 -14.61 -1.47
CA PRO A 80 17.30 -13.21 -1.84
C PRO A 80 17.81 -13.03 -3.28
N SER A 81 18.21 -14.11 -3.95
CA SER A 81 18.65 -14.14 -5.33
C SER A 81 17.95 -15.26 -6.09
N VAL A 82 17.50 -14.96 -7.31
CA VAL A 82 16.94 -15.93 -8.26
C VAL A 82 17.99 -16.15 -9.34
N ALA A 83 18.48 -17.38 -9.50
CA ALA A 83 19.55 -17.68 -10.46
C ALA A 83 19.02 -18.11 -11.84
N SER A 84 17.76 -18.56 -11.90
CA SER A 84 17.10 -18.96 -13.14
C SER A 84 15.58 -18.77 -13.08
N ILE A 85 14.93 -18.62 -14.25
CA ILE A 85 13.46 -18.50 -14.30
C ILE A 85 12.75 -19.77 -13.80
N GLN A 86 13.41 -20.93 -13.93
CA GLN A 86 12.87 -22.22 -13.49
C GLN A 86 12.64 -22.27 -11.97
N GLU A 87 13.42 -21.53 -11.17
CA GLU A 87 13.22 -21.42 -9.71
C GLU A 87 11.88 -20.75 -9.35
N LEU A 88 11.33 -19.93 -10.25
CA LEU A 88 10.04 -19.27 -10.03
C LEU A 88 8.85 -20.17 -10.37
N ALA A 89 9.07 -21.29 -11.06
CA ALA A 89 8.00 -22.17 -11.51
C ALA A 89 7.22 -22.84 -10.37
N SER A 90 7.83 -22.95 -9.19
CA SER A 90 7.22 -23.50 -7.97
C SER A 90 6.58 -22.44 -7.07
N ILE A 91 6.50 -21.16 -7.49
CA ILE A 91 5.82 -20.13 -6.70
C ILE A 91 4.32 -20.43 -6.69
N GLU A 92 3.78 -20.58 -5.49
CA GLU A 92 2.35 -20.76 -5.26
C GLU A 92 1.77 -19.59 -4.46
N SER A 93 0.44 -19.46 -4.50
CA SER A 93 -0.30 -18.51 -3.66
C SER A 93 -0.09 -18.85 -2.19
N ILE A 94 0.16 -17.84 -1.35
CA ILE A 94 0.19 -17.99 0.12
C ILE A 94 -1.18 -18.35 0.72
N GLY A 95 -2.25 -18.27 -0.07
CA GLY A 95 -3.61 -18.65 0.32
C GLY A 95 -4.35 -17.58 1.13
N GLU A 96 -5.67 -17.71 1.19
CA GLU A 96 -6.56 -16.73 1.83
C GLU A 96 -6.39 -16.63 3.35
N ASN A 97 -5.83 -17.68 3.97
CA ASN A 97 -5.66 -17.79 5.42
C ASN A 97 -4.22 -17.50 5.89
N HIS A 98 -3.36 -16.95 5.03
CA HIS A 98 -2.03 -16.52 5.44
C HIS A 98 -2.13 -15.40 6.48
N PRO A 99 -1.36 -15.45 7.59
CA PRO A 99 -1.38 -14.42 8.63
C PRO A 99 -1.00 -13.02 8.14
#